data_AF-A0A1U7YQY3-F1
#
_entry.id   AF-A0A1U7YQY3-F1
#
_cell.length_a   1.000
_cell.length_b   1.000
_cell.length_c   1.000
_cell.angle_alpha   90.00
_cell.angle_beta   90.00
_cell.angle_gamma   90.00
#
_symmetry.space_group_name_H-M   'P 1'
#
loop_
_entity.id
_entity.type
_entity.pdbx_description
1 polymer ?
#
loop_
_entity_poly.entity_id
_entity_poly.type
_entity_poly.pdbx_seq_one_letter_code
_entity_poly.pdbx_strand_id
1 'polypeptide(L)'
;MDVDYATDKEEVRGQTKCKMIHARNFEERQEVIFNKGQAVGLTDKIVSELCNFIGTIARNRRFITLLFTGWHAVTNDIKQRIWEYVNFIIPTKGKKWVMDGLRDAWRRHTRNIKKTHFDGYPTIEDMLKQRPAEIPKVQFHQLIEYGRD
;
A
#
# COMPACT_ATOMS: atom_id res chain seq x y z
N MET A 1 -1.16 -33.34 30.13
CA MET A 1 0.15 -32.92 29.60
C MET A 1 -0.17 -32.11 28.35
N ASP A 2 -0.48 -30.84 28.54
CA ASP A 2 -0.84 -29.94 27.45
C ASP A 2 0.43 -29.23 27.02
N VAL A 3 0.91 -29.59 25.82
CA VAL A 3 2.12 -29.01 25.24
C VAL A 3 1.68 -27.80 24.44
N ASP A 4 1.83 -26.62 25.03
CA ASP A 4 1.64 -25.34 24.36
C ASP A 4 2.65 -25.19 23.21
N TYR A 5 2.21 -25.40 21.98
CA TYR A 5 2.96 -25.04 20.78
C TYR A 5 2.90 -23.52 20.59
N ALA A 6 3.72 -22.79 21.34
CA ALA A 6 4.03 -21.41 21.02
C ALA A 6 4.81 -21.39 19.70
N THR A 7 4.14 -21.04 18.60
CA THR A 7 4.81 -20.78 17.33
C THR A 7 5.68 -19.54 17.50
N ASP A 8 6.98 -19.75 17.62
CA ASP A 8 7.99 -18.70 17.68
C ASP A 8 7.90 -17.88 16.38
N LYS A 9 7.39 -16.65 16.46
CA LYS A 9 7.30 -15.75 15.29
C LYS A 9 8.67 -15.15 15.07
N GLU A 10 9.37 -15.59 14.03
CA GLU A 10 10.61 -14.94 13.60
C GLU A 10 10.42 -13.42 13.50
N GLU A 11 11.35 -12.64 14.08
CA GLU A 11 11.40 -11.19 13.93
C GLU A 11 11.71 -10.83 12.47
N VAL A 12 10.69 -10.81 11.64
CA VAL A 12 10.77 -10.24 10.30
C VAL A 12 10.87 -8.72 10.40
N ARG A 13 11.75 -8.13 9.59
CA ARG A 13 11.87 -6.67 9.47
C ARG A 13 10.49 -6.06 9.24
N GLY A 14 10.08 -5.16 10.15
CA GLY A 14 8.82 -4.44 10.04
C GLY A 14 8.69 -3.62 8.76
N GLN A 15 7.45 -3.27 8.41
CA GLN A 15 7.14 -2.52 7.20
C GLN A 15 7.85 -1.14 7.17
N THR A 16 8.47 -0.79 6.03
CA THR A 16 9.01 0.56 5.84
C THR A 16 7.91 1.61 5.89
N LYS A 17 8.18 2.73 6.57
CA LYS A 17 7.28 3.90 6.68
C LYS A 17 7.74 5.08 5.82
N CYS A 18 8.90 4.99 5.17
CA CYS A 18 9.45 6.03 4.29
C CYS A 18 9.39 7.46 4.88
N LYS A 19 9.55 7.61 6.21
CA LYS A 19 9.31 8.88 6.94
C LYS A 19 10.09 10.06 6.34
N MET A 20 11.36 9.84 5.99
CA MET A 20 12.21 10.87 5.39
C MET A 20 11.67 11.31 4.02
N ILE A 21 11.23 10.38 3.17
CA ILE A 21 10.68 10.71 1.84
C ILE A 21 9.36 11.48 1.97
N HIS A 22 8.51 11.11 2.95
CA HIS A 22 7.29 11.87 3.26
C HIS A 22 7.56 13.29 3.76
N ALA A 23 8.71 13.53 4.40
CA ALA A 23 9.08 14.82 4.98
C ALA A 23 9.92 15.71 4.03
N ARG A 24 10.39 15.18 2.89
CA ARG A 24 11.21 15.95 1.94
C ARG A 24 10.48 17.23 1.50
N ASN A 25 11.20 18.34 1.50
CA ASN A 25 10.73 19.56 0.85
C ASN A 25 10.95 19.48 -0.68
N PHE A 26 10.60 20.55 -1.40
CA PHE A 26 10.69 20.58 -2.86
C PHE A 26 12.14 20.41 -3.38
N GLU A 27 13.12 21.00 -2.71
CA GLU A 27 14.54 20.99 -3.11
C GLU A 27 15.20 19.63 -2.84
N GLU A 28 14.71 18.88 -1.85
CA GLU A 28 15.20 17.55 -1.49
C GLU A 28 14.63 16.43 -2.38
N ARG A 29 13.75 16.77 -3.33
CA ARG A 29 13.16 15.79 -4.25
C ARG A 29 14.24 15.21 -5.16
N GLN A 30 14.26 13.88 -5.24
CA GLN A 30 15.18 13.18 -6.13
C GLN A 30 14.55 13.01 -7.51
N GLU A 31 15.38 13.16 -8.54
CA GLU A 31 15.00 12.89 -9.91
C GLU A 31 15.05 11.40 -10.24
N VAL A 32 14.05 10.94 -10.99
CA VAL A 32 13.97 9.57 -11.48
C VAL A 32 13.93 9.58 -13.00
N ILE A 33 14.94 8.94 -13.60
CA ILE A 33 15.04 8.78 -15.04
C ILE A 33 14.25 7.54 -15.48
N PHE A 34 13.57 7.69 -16.63
CA PHE A 34 12.80 6.63 -17.26
C PHE A 34 13.36 6.29 -18.64
N ASN A 35 13.64 5.00 -18.86
CA ASN A 35 14.04 4.42 -20.14
C ASN A 35 13.00 3.39 -20.57
N LYS A 36 12.53 3.46 -21.82
CA LYS A 36 11.48 2.58 -22.37
C LYS A 36 10.26 2.40 -21.42
N GLY A 37 9.90 3.46 -20.71
CA GLY A 37 8.76 3.46 -19.77
C GLY A 37 9.02 2.81 -18.41
N GLN A 38 10.25 2.37 -18.12
CA GLN A 38 10.65 1.82 -16.81
C GLN A 38 11.54 2.80 -16.05
N ALA A 39 11.41 2.82 -14.72
CA ALA A 39 12.31 3.56 -13.86
C ALA A 39 13.69 2.91 -13.86
N VAL A 40 14.73 3.67 -14.22
CA VAL A 40 16.13 3.25 -14.18
C VAL A 40 16.90 4.02 -13.11
N GLY A 41 16.43 5.22 -12.75
CA GLY A 41 17.06 6.07 -11.73
C GLY A 41 18.47 6.51 -12.10
N LEU A 42 19.03 7.44 -11.32
CA LEU A 42 20.47 7.72 -11.35
C LEU A 42 21.27 6.64 -10.59
N THR A 43 20.61 5.99 -9.63
CA THR A 43 21.12 4.86 -8.85
C THR A 43 19.99 3.88 -8.54
N ASP A 44 20.32 2.60 -8.33
CA ASP A 44 19.36 1.57 -7.90
C ASP A 44 18.67 1.92 -6.57
N LYS A 45 19.36 2.68 -5.72
CA LYS A 45 18.81 3.18 -4.45
C LYS A 45 17.63 4.12 -4.69
N ILE A 46 17.72 5.04 -5.64
CA ILE A 46 16.62 5.99 -5.94
C ILE A 46 15.39 5.24 -6.46
N VAL A 47 15.59 4.27 -7.35
CA VAL A 47 14.50 3.43 -7.85
C VAL A 47 13.85 2.65 -6.71
N SER A 48 14.66 2.06 -5.84
CA SER A 48 14.18 1.32 -4.66
C SER A 48 13.42 2.20 -3.67
N GLU A 49 13.89 3.44 -3.44
CA GLU A 49 13.20 4.43 -2.60
C GLU A 49 11.84 4.82 -3.20
N LEU A 50 11.76 5.06 -4.52
CA LEU A 50 10.50 5.33 -5.21
C LEU A 50 9.54 4.14 -5.09
N CYS A 51 10.00 2.91 -5.35
CA CYS A 51 9.19 1.70 -5.21
C CYS A 51 8.63 1.53 -3.78
N ASN A 52 9.49 1.72 -2.77
CA ASN A 52 9.09 1.64 -1.37
C ASN A 52 8.07 2.72 -1.00
N PHE A 53 8.26 3.95 -1.50
CA PHE A 53 7.37 5.07 -1.27
C PHE A 53 5.99 4.89 -1.94
N ILE A 54 5.97 4.40 -3.19
CA ILE A 54 4.73 3.98 -3.86
C ILE A 54 4.00 2.94 -3.00
N GLY A 55 4.74 1.98 -2.46
CA GLY A 55 4.20 0.98 -1.55
C GLY A 55 3.62 1.57 -0.26
N THR A 56 4.21 2.61 0.33
CA THR A 56 3.66 3.25 1.54
C THR A 56 2.40 4.05 1.25
N ILE A 57 2.33 4.75 0.13
CA ILE A 57 1.13 5.45 -0.33
C ILE A 57 0.00 4.44 -0.57
N ALA A 58 0.27 3.38 -1.31
CA ALA A 58 -0.71 2.37 -1.69
C ALA A 58 -1.35 1.64 -0.50
N ARG A 59 -0.61 1.50 0.61
CA ARG A 59 -1.10 0.88 1.86
C ARG A 59 -1.77 1.87 2.81
N ASN A 60 -1.65 3.17 2.53
CA ASN A 60 -2.18 4.19 3.41
C ASN A 60 -3.61 4.56 3.02
N ARG A 61 -4.55 4.14 3.86
CA ARG A 61 -5.99 4.39 3.69
C ARG A 61 -6.38 5.88 3.57
N ARG A 62 -5.53 6.82 4.01
CA ARG A 62 -5.79 8.26 3.83
C ARG A 62 -5.65 8.70 2.37
N PHE A 63 -4.92 7.92 1.56
CA PHE A 63 -4.77 8.13 0.13
C PHE A 63 -5.73 7.25 -0.66
N ILE A 64 -5.71 5.93 -0.42
CA ILE A 64 -6.55 4.97 -1.16
C ILE A 64 -7.27 4.07 -0.16
N THR A 65 -8.59 4.27 -0.04
CA THR A 65 -9.43 3.47 0.86
C THR A 65 -9.51 2.02 0.39
N LEU A 66 -9.57 1.07 1.34
CA LEU A 66 -9.74 -0.36 1.04
C LEU A 66 -11.17 -0.72 0.57
N LEU A 67 -12.13 0.21 0.72
CA LEU A 67 -13.54 0.05 0.36
C LEU A 67 -13.80 0.14 -1.14
N PHE A 68 -12.81 0.54 -1.95
CA PHE A 68 -12.96 0.50 -3.40
C PHE A 68 -13.00 -0.95 -3.88
N THR A 69 -14.00 -1.28 -4.71
CA THR A 69 -14.14 -2.59 -5.34
C THR A 69 -13.02 -2.89 -6.34
N GLY A 70 -12.36 -1.85 -6.86
CA GLY A 70 -11.19 -1.98 -7.71
C GLY A 70 -10.53 -0.64 -8.04
N TRP A 71 -9.36 -0.68 -8.70
CA TRP A 71 -8.61 0.53 -9.08
C TRP A 71 -9.36 1.45 -10.05
N HIS A 72 -10.26 0.88 -10.85
CA HIS A 72 -11.13 1.64 -11.74
C HIS A 72 -12.18 2.45 -10.98
N ALA A 73 -12.56 2.03 -9.78
CA ALA A 73 -13.48 2.76 -8.88
C ALA A 73 -12.77 3.90 -8.11
N VAL A 74 -11.43 3.88 -8.04
CA VAL A 74 -10.67 5.01 -7.52
C VAL A 74 -10.79 6.17 -8.50
N THR A 75 -11.35 7.29 -8.03
CA THR A 75 -11.67 8.44 -8.86
C THR A 75 -10.42 9.16 -9.38
N ASN A 76 -10.57 9.92 -10.46
CA ASN A 76 -9.44 10.63 -11.08
C ASN A 76 -8.89 11.75 -10.19
N ASP A 77 -9.73 12.39 -9.37
CA ASP A 77 -9.31 13.37 -8.37
C ASP A 77 -8.43 12.75 -7.28
N ILE A 78 -8.79 11.57 -6.77
CA ILE A 78 -7.94 10.84 -5.81
C ILE A 78 -6.60 10.46 -6.46
N LYS A 79 -6.63 9.92 -7.68
CA LYS A 79 -5.40 9.60 -8.43
C LYS A 79 -4.54 10.84 -8.63
N GLN A 80 -5.13 11.96 -8.99
CA GLN A 80 -4.42 13.23 -9.20
C GLN A 80 -3.82 13.77 -7.90
N ARG A 81 -4.56 13.73 -6.79
CA ARG A 81 -4.04 14.10 -5.46
C ARG A 81 -2.87 13.23 -5.03
N ILE A 82 -2.93 11.92 -5.30
CA ILE A 82 -1.82 11.01 -5.03
C ILE A 82 -0.61 11.37 -5.88
N TRP A 83 -0.81 11.64 -7.17
CA TRP A 83 0.25 12.05 -8.08
C TRP A 83 0.95 13.32 -7.61
N GLU A 84 0.20 14.34 -7.19
CA GLU A 84 0.73 15.58 -6.62
C GLU A 84 1.49 15.37 -5.31
N TYR A 85 1.11 14.33 -4.56
CA TYR A 85 1.79 13.92 -3.33
C TYR A 85 3.09 13.15 -3.57
N VAL A 86 3.31 12.58 -4.77
CA VAL A 86 4.54 11.83 -5.05
C VAL A 86 5.75 12.74 -4.97
N ASN A 87 6.59 12.53 -3.95
CA ASN A 87 7.65 13.46 -3.58
C ASN A 87 8.98 13.20 -4.31
N PHE A 88 8.90 13.14 -5.64
CA PHE A 88 10.02 12.90 -6.56
C PHE A 88 9.87 13.79 -7.79
N ILE A 89 10.99 14.12 -8.44
CA ILE A 89 10.99 14.78 -9.74
C ILE A 89 10.83 13.68 -10.79
N ILE A 90 9.63 13.58 -11.37
CA ILE A 90 9.26 12.53 -12.31
C ILE A 90 8.77 13.19 -13.61
N PRO A 91 9.39 12.90 -14.77
CA PRO A 91 8.92 13.43 -16.04
C PRO A 91 7.54 12.85 -16.38
N THR A 92 6.74 13.57 -17.18
CA THR A 92 5.37 13.17 -17.55
C THR A 92 5.29 11.73 -18.11
N LYS A 93 6.31 11.30 -18.87
CA LYS A 93 6.43 9.92 -19.39
C LYS A 93 6.49 8.84 -18.29
N GLY A 94 6.91 9.18 -17.08
CA GLY A 94 6.97 8.28 -15.91
C GLY A 94 5.66 8.19 -15.13
N LYS A 95 4.70 9.11 -15.35
CA LYS A 95 3.42 9.13 -14.61
C LYS A 95 2.68 7.80 -14.71
N LYS A 96 2.61 7.21 -15.91
CA LYS A 96 1.95 5.92 -16.13
C LYS A 96 2.58 4.82 -15.27
N TRP A 97 3.91 4.73 -15.26
CA TRP A 97 4.63 3.71 -14.49
C TRP A 97 4.37 3.85 -12.98
N VAL A 98 4.37 5.07 -12.45
CA VAL A 98 4.06 5.33 -11.03
C VAL A 98 2.62 4.93 -10.69
N MET A 99 1.65 5.30 -11.55
CA MET A 99 0.24 4.97 -11.35
C MET A 99 -0.02 3.46 -11.43
N ASP A 100 0.64 2.76 -12.35
CA ASP A 100 0.57 1.30 -12.44
C ASP A 100 1.22 0.64 -11.21
N GLY A 101 2.34 1.17 -10.72
CA GLY A 101 2.95 0.73 -9.47
C GLY A 101 2.04 0.91 -8.25
N LEU A 102 1.37 2.05 -8.13
CA LEU A 102 0.38 2.34 -7.08
C LEU A 102 -0.79 1.36 -7.14
N ARG A 103 -1.35 1.15 -8.34
CA ARG A 103 -2.43 0.19 -8.60
C ARG A 103 -2.03 -1.20 -8.13
N ASP A 104 -0.88 -1.68 -8.57
CA ASP A 104 -0.47 -3.06 -8.33
C ASP A 104 -0.10 -3.26 -6.85
N ALA A 105 0.52 -2.27 -6.22
CA ALA A 105 0.79 -2.27 -4.78
C ALA A 105 -0.51 -2.26 -3.95
N TRP A 106 -1.50 -1.44 -4.32
CA TRP A 106 -2.79 -1.39 -3.64
C TRP A 106 -3.56 -2.71 -3.79
N ARG A 107 -3.64 -3.25 -5.01
CA ARG A 107 -4.28 -4.57 -5.26
C ARG A 107 -3.63 -5.68 -4.44
N ARG A 108 -2.30 -5.72 -4.40
CA ARG A 108 -1.55 -6.70 -3.59
C ARG A 108 -1.86 -6.52 -2.10
N HIS A 109 -1.91 -5.29 -1.61
CA HIS A 109 -2.26 -5.01 -0.23
C HIS A 109 -3.68 -5.48 0.13
N THR A 110 -4.68 -5.11 -0.66
CA THR A 110 -6.08 -5.53 -0.45
C THR A 110 -6.21 -7.05 -0.49
N ARG A 111 -5.57 -7.71 -1.46
CA ARG A 111 -5.53 -9.17 -1.54
C ARG A 111 -4.94 -9.80 -0.28
N ASN A 112 -3.83 -9.28 0.21
CA ASN A 112 -3.18 -9.80 1.42
C ASN A 112 -4.08 -9.60 2.65
N ILE A 113 -4.78 -8.47 2.76
CA ILE A 113 -5.72 -8.24 3.86
C ILE A 113 -6.85 -9.28 3.83
N LYS A 114 -7.47 -9.52 2.66
CA LYS A 114 -8.51 -10.55 2.52
C LYS A 114 -7.98 -11.93 2.92
N LYS A 115 -6.81 -12.32 2.38
CA LYS A 115 -6.19 -13.61 2.67
C LYS A 115 -5.86 -13.82 4.15
N THR A 116 -5.37 -12.78 4.82
CA THR A 116 -4.87 -12.91 6.20
C THR A 116 -5.98 -12.77 7.24
N HIS A 117 -7.02 -11.97 6.94
CA HIS A 117 -8.00 -11.59 7.95
C HIS A 117 -9.43 -12.03 7.64
N PHE A 118 -9.74 -12.43 6.40
CA PHE A 118 -11.07 -12.90 6.01
C PHE A 118 -11.05 -14.40 5.67
N ASP A 119 -10.13 -14.82 4.81
CA ASP A 119 -10.03 -16.22 4.41
C ASP A 119 -9.69 -17.10 5.63
N GLY A 120 -10.43 -18.20 5.80
CA GLY A 120 -10.23 -19.15 6.91
C GLY A 120 -11.04 -18.86 8.17
N TYR A 121 -11.79 -17.75 8.23
CA TYR A 121 -12.67 -17.42 9.35
C TYR A 121 -14.15 -17.55 8.94
N PRO A 122 -14.93 -18.48 9.53
CA PRO A 122 -16.27 -18.79 9.04
C PRO A 122 -17.30 -17.70 9.37
N THR A 123 -17.13 -17.00 10.50
CA THR A 123 -18.08 -15.98 10.98
C THR A 123 -17.49 -14.58 10.92
N ILE A 124 -18.36 -13.56 10.83
CA ILE A 124 -17.95 -12.15 10.94
C ILE A 124 -17.29 -11.89 12.30
N GLU A 125 -17.79 -12.52 13.36
CA GLU A 125 -17.21 -12.39 14.71
C GLU A 125 -15.76 -12.86 14.75
N ASP A 126 -15.46 -13.99 14.11
CA ASP A 126 -14.10 -14.52 14.04
C ASP A 126 -13.18 -13.63 13.20
N MET A 127 -13.66 -13.08 12.09
CA MET A 127 -12.91 -12.09 11.30
C MET A 127 -12.61 -10.83 12.11
N LEU A 128 -13.59 -10.30 12.86
CA LEU A 128 -13.43 -9.11 13.70
C LEU A 128 -12.36 -9.30 14.79
N LYS A 129 -12.17 -10.52 15.31
CA LYS A 129 -11.08 -10.87 16.24
C LYS A 129 -9.70 -10.76 15.58
N GLN A 130 -9.63 -10.89 14.25
CA GLN A 130 -8.39 -10.85 13.47
C GLN A 130 -8.04 -9.48 12.91
N ARG A 131 -8.78 -8.43 13.30
CA ARG A 131 -8.59 -7.06 12.81
C ARG A 131 -7.14 -6.59 12.97
N PRO A 132 -6.49 -6.07 11.91
CA PRO A 132 -5.21 -5.37 12.02
C PRO A 132 -5.30 -4.17 12.95
N ALA A 133 -4.30 -3.99 13.82
CA ALA A 133 -4.27 -2.89 14.77
C ALA A 133 -4.38 -1.52 14.08
N GLU A 134 -3.81 -1.37 12.87
CA GLU A 134 -3.83 -0.11 12.15
C GLU A 134 -5.21 0.26 11.59
N ILE A 135 -6.12 -0.70 11.37
CA ILE A 135 -7.43 -0.46 10.74
C ILE A 135 -8.50 -0.26 11.81
N PRO A 136 -9.19 0.90 11.87
CA PRO A 136 -10.27 1.13 12.83
C PRO A 136 -11.37 0.07 12.74
N LYS A 137 -11.96 -0.32 13.87
CA LYS A 137 -13.00 -1.38 13.93
C LYS A 137 -14.15 -1.12 12.96
N VAL A 138 -14.67 0.11 12.92
CA VAL A 138 -15.77 0.50 12.02
C VAL A 138 -15.41 0.28 10.55
N GLN A 139 -14.21 0.71 10.14
CA GLN A 139 -13.74 0.53 8.77
C GLN A 139 -13.50 -0.95 8.44
N PHE A 140 -12.99 -1.71 9.40
CA PHE A 140 -12.76 -3.14 9.21
C PHE A 140 -14.08 -3.92 9.09
N HIS A 141 -15.10 -3.54 9.85
CA HIS A 141 -16.45 -4.09 9.71
C HIS A 141 -17.02 -3.88 8.30
N GLN A 142 -16.96 -2.62 7.82
CA GLN A 142 -17.38 -2.29 6.45
C GLN A 142 -16.64 -3.13 5.42
N LEU A 143 -15.33 -3.35 5.60
CA LEU A 143 -14.56 -4.18 4.66
C LEU A 143 -14.99 -5.64 4.63
N ILE A 144 -15.45 -6.19 5.75
CA ILE A 144 -16.00 -7.56 5.80
C ILE A 144 -17.34 -7.61 5.07
N GLU A 145 -18.21 -6.63 5.31
CA GLU A 145 -19.53 -6.54 4.68
C GLU A 145 -19.43 -6.44 3.15
N TYR A 146 -18.67 -5.46 2.64
CA TYR A 146 -18.47 -5.27 1.19
C TYR A 146 -17.57 -6.35 0.55
N GLY A 147 -16.85 -7.12 1.35
CA GLY A 147 -15.87 -8.10 0.87
C GLY A 147 -16.45 -9.48 0.57
N ARG A 148 -17.71 -9.74 0.97
CA ARG A 148 -18.41 -11.03 0.83
C ARG A 148 -19.30 -11.16 -0.41
N ASP A 149 -19.58 -10.05 -1.10
CA ASP A 149 -20.25 -10.03 -2.41
C ASP A 149 -19.24 -10.32 -3.55
#